data_AF-A0AAX3QQA3-F1
#
_entry.id   AF-A0AAX3QQA3-F1
#
_cell.length_a   1.000
_cell.length_b   1.000
_cell.length_c   1.000
_cell.angle_alpha   90.00
_cell.angle_beta   90.00
_cell.angle_gamma   90.00
#
_symmetry.space_group_name_H-M   'P 1'
#
loop_
_entity.id
_entity.type
_entity.pdbx_description
1 polymer ?
#
loop_
_entity_poly.entity_id
_entity_poly.type
_entity_poly.pdbx_seq_one_letter_code
_entity_poly.pdbx_strand_id
1 'polypeptide(L)'
;MKIKLMIAAVIACLVFTGFTKENVSDTVDHNAWKTSGVVVIQNDVLTLAGSNARALLNDGKGYTNFELDMDVRTTTGGKGYIGIHTDATDRKGYRIALNNDREDPVWWRMTGSLVSVRNLTKSFVKENEWFKMNIRVEGRLIRVRINGETVVEYIEPSKPFRLKENAKALLSQGTISLVGTGRGNLQFKNISLEVFSAKGIDIPAQWANAVDEQTDEIIRLHQEDFPVLDYHVHLKGGLTKEVAARQSRQTGVNYGLAINCGIGFSITNDTELYNYLDTMRTQPFILAMQAEGREWVTTFSEAARNSFDYVFTDAMTFLDHKGRRTHLWVNKEVIIDDEQAYMDMMLDRICSVLEEPVDMYVNSCFLPDAMSDRYDMFWTEERIDRFVNALAKSGKALEINELYHIPNKAIIQKAKAAGVKFTFGSNNITPEVGTLDYCIRMKKECGLTAQDMYKPHINI
;
A
#
# COMPACT_ATOMS: atom_id res chain seq x y z
N MET A 1 -23.52 -50.97 -19.22
CA MET A 1 -23.39 -50.20 -17.96
C MET A 1 -22.53 -48.96 -18.23
N LYS A 2 -23.16 -47.78 -18.35
CA LYS A 2 -22.59 -46.43 -18.13
C LYS A 2 -23.69 -45.43 -18.49
N ILE A 3 -24.45 -45.05 -17.46
CA ILE A 3 -25.49 -44.02 -17.51
C ILE A 3 -24.77 -42.66 -17.50
N LYS A 4 -25.01 -41.83 -18.52
CA LYS A 4 -24.64 -40.41 -18.51
C LYS A 4 -25.71 -39.65 -17.74
N LEU A 5 -25.34 -39.09 -16.59
CA LEU A 5 -26.18 -38.21 -15.79
C LEU A 5 -26.06 -36.78 -16.35
N MET A 6 -27.10 -36.29 -17.04
CA MET A 6 -27.27 -34.87 -17.34
C MET A 6 -27.88 -34.21 -16.10
N ILE A 7 -27.14 -33.31 -15.45
CA ILE A 7 -27.68 -32.42 -14.41
C ILE A 7 -28.13 -31.15 -15.12
N ALA A 8 -29.45 -30.99 -15.31
CA ALA A 8 -30.07 -29.73 -15.67
C ALA A 8 -30.33 -28.93 -14.39
N ALA A 9 -29.63 -27.81 -14.22
CA ALA A 9 -29.91 -26.85 -13.16
C ALA A 9 -31.11 -25.98 -13.59
N VAL A 10 -32.27 -26.21 -12.98
CA VAL A 10 -33.45 -25.35 -13.12
C VAL A 10 -33.33 -24.22 -12.10
N ILE A 11 -33.05 -23.00 -12.55
CA ILE A 11 -33.16 -21.79 -11.74
C ILE A 11 -34.62 -21.36 -11.80
N ALA A 12 -35.38 -21.63 -10.73
CA ALA A 12 -36.73 -21.11 -10.57
C ALA A 12 -36.66 -19.67 -10.04
N CYS A 13 -37.01 -18.69 -10.89
CA CYS A 13 -37.34 -17.34 -10.46
C CYS A 13 -38.69 -17.37 -9.75
N LEU A 14 -38.68 -17.23 -8.42
CA LEU A 14 -39.88 -16.91 -7.64
C LEU A 14 -39.74 -15.48 -7.12
N VAL A 15 -40.53 -14.58 -7.70
CA VAL A 15 -40.77 -13.24 -7.17
C VAL A 15 -41.86 -13.39 -6.12
N PHE A 16 -41.51 -13.27 -4.84
CA PHE A 16 -42.48 -13.12 -3.77
C PHE A 16 -42.53 -11.66 -3.33
N THR A 17 -43.70 -11.04 -3.56
CA THR A 17 -44.07 -9.75 -2.98
C THR A 17 -44.69 -9.98 -1.61
N GLY A 18 -44.09 -9.39 -0.57
CA GLY A 18 -44.73 -9.19 0.73
C GLY A 18 -43.85 -9.60 1.91
N PHE A 19 -43.33 -8.62 2.66
CA PHE A 19 -42.79 -8.83 4.00
C PHE A 19 -43.33 -7.78 4.96
N THR A 20 -43.83 -8.26 6.10
CA THR A 20 -44.24 -7.49 7.26
C THR A 20 -43.04 -7.15 8.14
N LYS A 21 -43.03 -5.91 8.61
CA LYS A 21 -42.02 -5.24 9.44
C LYS A 21 -42.00 -5.83 10.86
N GLU A 22 -40.82 -6.24 11.36
CA GLU A 22 -40.38 -6.04 12.76
C GLU A 22 -39.00 -6.69 13.02
N ASN A 23 -37.95 -5.87 12.95
CA ASN A 23 -36.92 -5.63 13.98
C ASN A 23 -35.69 -4.94 13.34
N VAL A 24 -35.38 -3.73 13.82
CA VAL A 24 -34.35 -2.76 13.37
C VAL A 24 -32.94 -3.42 13.39
N SER A 25 -31.98 -3.20 12.48
CA SER A 25 -31.52 -1.90 11.95
C SER A 25 -30.91 -1.93 10.54
N ASP A 26 -31.73 -1.83 9.50
CA ASP A 26 -31.35 -1.06 8.31
C ASP A 26 -32.15 0.25 8.38
N THR A 27 -31.46 1.39 8.45
CA THR A 27 -32.12 2.72 8.39
C THR A 27 -32.47 3.11 6.96
N VAL A 28 -32.01 2.32 5.99
CA VAL A 28 -32.27 2.48 4.56
C VAL A 28 -33.34 1.48 4.13
N ASP A 29 -34.48 1.99 3.63
CA ASP A 29 -35.51 1.15 3.01
C ASP A 29 -34.90 0.39 1.81
N HIS A 30 -35.01 -0.94 1.79
CA HIS A 30 -34.53 -1.75 0.66
C HIS A 30 -35.18 -1.34 -0.67
N ASN A 31 -36.38 -0.75 -0.67
CA ASN A 31 -37.03 -0.22 -1.86
C ASN A 31 -36.39 1.09 -2.39
N ALA A 32 -35.55 1.75 -1.59
CA ALA A 32 -34.81 2.95 -2.01
C ALA A 32 -33.62 2.63 -2.94
N TRP A 33 -33.25 1.34 -3.06
CA TRP A 33 -32.17 0.88 -3.93
C TRP A 33 -32.69 0.61 -5.34
N LYS A 34 -32.15 1.34 -6.32
CA LYS A 34 -32.29 1.01 -7.74
C LYS A 34 -31.19 0.03 -8.12
N THR A 35 -31.57 -1.19 -8.49
CA THR A 35 -30.62 -2.26 -8.79
C THR A 35 -30.49 -2.53 -10.28
N SER A 36 -29.33 -3.05 -10.69
CA SER A 36 -29.06 -3.56 -12.04
C SER A 36 -28.06 -4.71 -11.99
N GLY A 37 -28.11 -5.62 -12.95
CA GLY A 37 -27.35 -6.87 -12.88
C GLY A 37 -27.96 -7.87 -11.89
N VAL A 38 -27.15 -8.78 -11.36
CA VAL A 38 -27.61 -9.81 -10.41
C VAL A 38 -27.45 -9.29 -8.98
N VAL A 39 -28.55 -8.76 -8.42
CA VAL A 39 -28.63 -8.33 -7.02
C VAL A 39 -29.67 -9.17 -6.31
N VAL A 40 -29.28 -9.79 -5.20
CA VAL A 40 -30.14 -10.66 -4.39
C VAL A 40 -30.17 -10.13 -2.96
N ILE A 41 -31.36 -10.00 -2.39
CA ILE A 41 -31.53 -9.71 -0.96
C ILE A 41 -32.11 -10.96 -0.31
N GLN A 42 -31.37 -11.58 0.60
CA GLN A 42 -31.81 -12.78 1.32
C GLN A 42 -31.24 -12.75 2.74
N ASN A 43 -32.08 -13.05 3.74
CA ASN A 43 -31.69 -13.05 5.16
C ASN A 43 -30.98 -11.75 5.57
N ASP A 44 -31.55 -10.60 5.16
CA ASP A 44 -31.01 -9.26 5.40
C ASP A 44 -29.59 -9.01 4.85
N VAL A 45 -29.16 -9.84 3.89
CA VAL A 45 -27.89 -9.66 3.16
C VAL A 45 -28.19 -9.24 1.73
N LEU A 46 -27.74 -8.04 1.37
CA LEU A 46 -27.71 -7.55 0.00
C LEU A 46 -26.44 -8.05 -0.69
N THR A 47 -26.62 -8.88 -1.71
CA THR A 47 -25.53 -9.52 -2.47
C THR A 47 -25.51 -9.00 -3.90
N LEU A 48 -24.37 -8.47 -4.32
CA LEU A 48 -24.04 -8.14 -5.70
C LEU A 48 -23.24 -9.30 -6.29
N ALA A 49 -23.81 -10.02 -7.26
CA ALA A 49 -23.16 -11.18 -7.87
C ALA A 49 -22.54 -10.83 -9.23
N GLY A 50 -21.22 -10.95 -9.30
CA GLY A 50 -20.44 -10.75 -10.53
C GLY A 50 -20.21 -9.28 -10.90
N SER A 51 -19.59 -9.08 -12.07
CA SER A 51 -18.89 -7.86 -12.46
C SER A 51 -19.76 -6.70 -12.99
N ASN A 52 -21.07 -6.90 -13.06
CA ASN A 52 -22.03 -5.91 -13.57
C ASN A 52 -23.17 -5.63 -12.59
N ALA A 53 -23.08 -6.16 -11.36
CA ALA A 53 -24.10 -5.95 -10.34
C ALA A 53 -23.91 -4.58 -9.68
N ARG A 54 -25.00 -3.82 -9.56
CA ARG A 54 -25.00 -2.50 -8.93
C ARG A 54 -26.29 -2.27 -8.15
N ALA A 55 -26.14 -1.63 -6.99
CA ALA A 55 -27.24 -1.07 -6.22
C ALA A 55 -26.99 0.43 -6.02
N LEU A 56 -27.96 1.27 -6.36
CA LEU A 56 -27.89 2.72 -6.23
C LEU A 56 -28.92 3.21 -5.22
N LEU A 57 -28.47 3.76 -4.09
CA LEU A 57 -29.33 4.43 -3.13
C LEU A 57 -29.64 5.84 -3.63
N ASN A 58 -30.87 6.01 -4.13
CA ASN A 58 -31.34 7.27 -4.68
C ASN A 58 -32.80 7.51 -4.29
N ASP A 59 -32.99 8.02 -3.07
CA ASP A 59 -34.28 8.42 -2.49
C ASP A 59 -34.68 9.87 -2.85
N GLY A 60 -33.95 10.51 -3.78
CA GLY A 60 -34.18 11.89 -4.20
C GLY A 60 -33.67 12.97 -3.25
N LYS A 61 -33.10 12.63 -2.08
CA LYS A 61 -32.60 13.64 -1.13
C LYS A 61 -31.27 14.26 -1.58
N GLY A 62 -30.36 13.45 -2.12
CA GLY A 62 -29.00 13.85 -2.47
C GLY A 62 -28.18 14.24 -1.24
N TYR A 63 -27.13 13.49 -0.94
CA TYR A 63 -26.36 13.62 0.29
C TYR A 63 -25.10 14.47 0.07
N THR A 64 -24.77 15.31 1.06
CA THR A 64 -23.53 16.14 1.08
C THR A 64 -22.64 15.82 2.29
N ASN A 65 -23.24 15.62 3.46
CA ASN A 65 -22.54 15.21 4.67
C ASN A 65 -23.32 14.06 5.29
N PHE A 66 -22.60 12.99 5.59
CA PHE A 66 -23.21 11.78 6.09
C PHE A 66 -22.17 10.87 6.75
N GLU A 67 -22.67 9.93 7.52
CA GLU A 67 -21.94 8.78 8.03
C GLU A 67 -22.66 7.51 7.55
N LEU A 68 -21.93 6.68 6.82
CA LEU A 68 -22.39 5.43 6.24
C LEU A 68 -21.67 4.28 6.94
N ASP A 69 -22.43 3.45 7.63
CA ASP A 69 -21.95 2.26 8.31
C ASP A 69 -22.53 1.01 7.65
N MET A 70 -21.72 -0.04 7.53
CA MET A 70 -22.15 -1.35 7.03
C MET A 70 -21.18 -2.45 7.43
N ASP A 71 -21.70 -3.68 7.51
CA ASP A 71 -20.87 -4.88 7.46
C ASP A 71 -20.69 -5.28 5.99
N VAL A 72 -19.46 -5.55 5.58
CA VAL A 72 -19.09 -5.93 4.21
C VAL A 72 -18.39 -7.29 4.22
N ARG A 73 -18.62 -8.09 3.19
CA ARG A 73 -17.86 -9.30 2.91
C ARG A 73 -17.64 -9.45 1.42
N THR A 74 -16.40 -9.71 1.01
CA THR A 74 -16.07 -10.14 -0.36
C THR A 74 -15.99 -11.66 -0.37
N THR A 75 -16.57 -12.35 -1.36
CA THR A 75 -16.21 -13.77 -1.57
C THR A 75 -14.91 -13.84 -2.37
N THR A 76 -14.37 -15.05 -2.57
CA THR A 76 -13.20 -15.23 -3.44
C THR A 76 -13.38 -14.62 -4.82
N GLY A 77 -12.45 -13.75 -5.21
CA GLY A 77 -12.47 -12.97 -6.45
C GLY A 77 -13.51 -11.85 -6.49
N GLY A 78 -14.17 -11.56 -5.36
CA GLY A 78 -15.12 -10.47 -5.20
C GLY A 78 -14.40 -9.13 -5.14
N LYS A 79 -14.72 -8.23 -6.07
CA LYS A 79 -14.09 -6.91 -6.20
C LYS A 79 -15.13 -5.87 -6.57
N GLY A 80 -14.88 -4.62 -6.21
CA GLY A 80 -15.74 -3.51 -6.58
C GLY A 80 -15.47 -2.28 -5.75
N TYR A 81 -16.52 -1.48 -5.53
CA TYR A 81 -16.39 -0.24 -4.78
C TYR A 81 -17.72 0.25 -4.22
N ILE A 82 -17.61 1.15 -3.25
CA ILE A 82 -18.68 2.00 -2.76
C ILE A 82 -18.48 3.39 -3.34
N GLY A 83 -19.42 3.88 -4.12
CA GLY A 83 -19.40 5.23 -4.67
C GLY A 83 -20.11 6.21 -3.74
N ILE A 84 -19.51 7.39 -3.52
CA ILE A 84 -20.10 8.49 -2.75
C ILE A 84 -20.21 9.75 -3.60
N HIS A 85 -21.24 10.56 -3.35
CA HIS A 85 -21.58 11.74 -4.16
C HIS A 85 -21.74 11.41 -5.65
N THR A 86 -22.24 10.22 -5.93
CA THR A 86 -22.42 9.71 -7.30
C THR A 86 -23.65 10.30 -7.97
N ASP A 87 -23.86 9.91 -9.22
CA ASP A 87 -25.09 10.15 -9.96
C ASP A 87 -25.63 8.82 -10.54
N ALA A 88 -26.75 8.90 -11.26
CA ALA A 88 -27.35 7.72 -11.89
C ALA A 88 -26.39 6.98 -12.85
N THR A 89 -25.39 7.67 -13.42
CA THR A 89 -24.41 7.09 -14.35
C THR A 89 -23.17 6.52 -13.66
N ASP A 90 -22.99 6.81 -12.37
CA ASP A 90 -21.81 6.40 -11.58
C ASP A 90 -20.47 6.97 -12.09
N ARG A 91 -20.52 8.06 -12.87
CA ARG A 91 -19.33 8.73 -13.47
C ARG A 91 -18.85 9.93 -12.68
N LYS A 92 -19.50 10.23 -11.56
CA LYS A 92 -19.27 11.38 -10.69
C LYS A 92 -18.97 10.90 -9.27
N GLY A 93 -18.20 11.66 -8.52
CA GLY A 93 -17.94 11.41 -7.10
C GLY A 93 -16.74 10.50 -6.87
N TYR A 94 -16.54 10.12 -5.62
CA TYR A 94 -15.42 9.26 -5.22
C TYR A 94 -15.83 7.80 -5.13
N ARG A 95 -14.83 6.92 -5.21
CA ARG A 95 -14.99 5.47 -5.06
C ARG A 95 -14.08 4.97 -3.94
N ILE A 96 -14.65 4.20 -3.03
CA ILE A 96 -13.93 3.48 -1.98
C ILE A 96 -13.81 2.04 -2.43
N ALA A 97 -12.58 1.55 -2.65
CA ALA A 97 -12.35 0.22 -3.19
C ALA A 97 -12.80 -0.89 -2.20
N LEU A 98 -13.24 -2.01 -2.77
CA LEU A 98 -13.46 -3.29 -2.11
C LEU A 98 -12.64 -4.33 -2.86
N ASN A 99 -11.48 -4.69 -2.32
CA ASN A 99 -10.58 -5.69 -2.86
C ASN A 99 -9.74 -6.31 -1.75
N ASN A 100 -9.94 -7.60 -1.51
CA ASN A 100 -9.19 -8.39 -0.52
C ASN A 100 -8.38 -9.52 -1.17
N ASP A 101 -8.32 -9.53 -2.50
CA ASP A 101 -7.55 -10.50 -3.27
C ASP A 101 -6.06 -10.15 -3.17
N ARG A 102 -5.35 -10.89 -2.30
CA ARG A 102 -3.90 -10.72 -2.11
C ARG A 102 -3.10 -11.04 -3.36
N GLU A 103 -3.65 -11.82 -4.28
CA GLU A 103 -3.01 -12.21 -5.53
C GLU A 103 -3.33 -11.28 -6.69
N ASP A 104 -4.12 -10.22 -6.46
CA ASP A 104 -4.43 -9.22 -7.50
C ASP A 104 -3.13 -8.61 -8.05
N PRO A 105 -2.97 -8.52 -9.39
CA PRO A 105 -1.86 -7.79 -9.99
C PRO A 105 -1.85 -6.29 -9.62
N VAL A 106 -3.02 -5.69 -9.36
CA VAL A 106 -3.18 -4.32 -8.86
C VAL A 106 -3.31 -4.37 -7.34
N TRP A 107 -2.17 -4.63 -6.68
CA TRP A 107 -2.09 -4.80 -5.23
C TRP A 107 -2.11 -3.47 -4.45
N TRP A 108 -2.07 -2.34 -5.15
CA TRP A 108 -2.05 -1.00 -4.56
C TRP A 108 -3.41 -0.31 -4.57
N ARG A 109 -4.51 -1.06 -4.63
CA ARG A 109 -5.89 -0.56 -4.51
C ARG A 109 -6.75 -1.48 -3.66
N MET A 110 -6.27 -1.76 -2.45
CA MET A 110 -6.95 -2.65 -1.51
C MET A 110 -8.17 -2.00 -0.86
N THR A 111 -9.00 -2.81 -0.21
CA THR A 111 -10.22 -2.37 0.50
C THR A 111 -9.96 -1.13 1.36
N GLY A 112 -10.82 -0.11 1.19
CA GLY A 112 -10.72 1.18 1.87
C GLY A 112 -10.01 2.28 1.09
N SER A 113 -9.30 1.94 0.01
CA SER A 113 -8.66 2.92 -0.89
C SER A 113 -9.66 3.95 -1.40
N LEU A 114 -9.35 5.24 -1.25
CA LEU A 114 -10.03 6.31 -1.98
C LEU A 114 -9.42 6.36 -3.39
N VAL A 115 -10.07 5.69 -4.34
CA VAL A 115 -9.49 5.34 -5.64
C VAL A 115 -8.93 6.57 -6.35
N SER A 116 -7.67 6.47 -6.79
CA SER A 116 -6.89 7.49 -7.48
C SER A 116 -6.51 8.72 -6.63
N VAL A 117 -6.76 8.71 -5.31
CA VAL A 117 -6.44 9.84 -4.41
C VAL A 117 -5.66 9.43 -3.17
N ARG A 118 -6.10 8.36 -2.48
CA ARG A 118 -5.41 7.76 -1.32
C ARG A 118 -5.57 6.25 -1.43
N ASN A 119 -4.76 5.65 -2.30
CA ASN A 119 -4.82 4.20 -2.47
C ASN A 119 -4.03 3.50 -1.36
N LEU A 120 -4.56 2.38 -0.87
CA LEU A 120 -3.96 1.54 0.14
C LEU A 120 -3.32 0.32 -0.50
N THR A 121 -2.11 -0.02 -0.06
CA THR A 121 -1.39 -1.23 -0.50
C THR A 121 -1.65 -2.44 0.38
N LYS A 122 -2.03 -2.22 1.65
CA LYS A 122 -2.37 -3.28 2.60
C LYS A 122 -3.89 -3.39 2.76
N SER A 123 -4.43 -4.59 2.57
CA SER A 123 -5.76 -4.93 3.09
C SER A 123 -5.62 -5.43 4.53
N PHE A 124 -6.56 -5.05 5.40
CA PHE A 124 -6.63 -5.47 6.80
C PHE A 124 -7.67 -6.57 7.04
N VAL A 125 -8.30 -7.04 5.97
CA VAL A 125 -9.46 -7.93 6.04
C VAL A 125 -9.34 -9.00 4.96
N LYS A 126 -9.88 -10.18 5.24
CA LYS A 126 -9.78 -11.36 4.38
C LYS A 126 -11.02 -11.52 3.53
N GLU A 127 -10.86 -12.20 2.39
CA GLU A 127 -12.01 -12.73 1.68
C GLU A 127 -12.77 -13.73 2.55
N ASN A 128 -14.08 -13.81 2.35
CA ASN A 128 -15.02 -14.68 3.05
C ASN A 128 -15.22 -14.37 4.55
N GLU A 129 -14.68 -13.25 5.05
CA GLU A 129 -14.90 -12.74 6.40
C GLU A 129 -15.71 -11.44 6.38
N TRP A 130 -16.61 -11.29 7.36
CA TRP A 130 -17.33 -10.03 7.56
C TRP A 130 -16.43 -9.03 8.29
N PHE A 131 -16.43 -7.79 7.82
CA PHE A 131 -15.74 -6.68 8.46
C PHE A 131 -16.62 -5.44 8.48
N LYS A 132 -16.38 -4.54 9.44
CA LYS A 132 -17.09 -3.27 9.51
C LYS A 132 -16.43 -2.24 8.62
N MET A 133 -17.23 -1.54 7.82
CA MET A 133 -16.80 -0.37 7.07
C MET A 133 -17.61 0.85 7.48
N ASN A 134 -16.91 1.95 7.75
CA ASN A 134 -17.48 3.25 8.03
C ASN A 134 -16.90 4.28 7.05
N ILE A 135 -17.78 5.02 6.38
CA ILE A 135 -17.41 6.10 5.47
C ILE A 135 -18.11 7.37 5.94
N ARG A 136 -17.34 8.36 6.37
CA ARG A 136 -17.87 9.65 6.82
C ARG A 136 -17.40 10.76 5.91
N VAL A 137 -18.35 11.57 5.45
CA VAL A 137 -18.11 12.79 4.68
C VAL A 137 -18.60 13.99 5.50
N GLU A 138 -17.71 14.92 5.79
CA GLU A 138 -17.96 16.08 6.62
C GLU A 138 -17.32 17.32 5.98
N GLY A 139 -18.12 18.10 5.24
CA GLY A 139 -17.64 19.24 4.46
C GLY A 139 -16.72 18.78 3.34
N ARG A 140 -15.41 19.05 3.48
CA ARG A 140 -14.36 18.66 2.54
C ARG A 140 -13.57 17.43 2.98
N LEU A 141 -13.88 16.87 4.14
CA LEU A 141 -13.16 15.75 4.73
C LEU A 141 -13.87 14.42 4.45
N ILE A 142 -13.12 13.46 3.90
CA ILE A 142 -13.52 12.06 3.75
C ILE A 142 -12.70 11.24 4.76
N ARG A 143 -13.38 10.43 5.57
CA ARG A 143 -12.75 9.40 6.41
C ARG A 143 -13.28 8.03 6.04
N VAL A 144 -12.39 7.07 5.90
CA VAL A 144 -12.73 5.65 5.73
C VAL A 144 -12.13 4.87 6.89
N ARG A 145 -12.95 4.04 7.54
CA ARG A 145 -12.52 3.16 8.62
C ARG A 145 -12.89 1.71 8.33
N ILE A 146 -12.00 0.82 8.74
CA ILE A 146 -12.18 -0.63 8.66
C ILE A 146 -12.01 -1.19 10.07
N ASN A 147 -13.01 -1.91 10.57
CA ASN A 147 -13.02 -2.45 11.94
C ASN A 147 -12.71 -1.41 13.03
N GLY A 148 -13.10 -0.15 12.81
CA GLY A 148 -12.86 0.98 13.73
C GLY A 148 -11.57 1.75 13.46
N GLU A 149 -10.61 1.17 12.74
CA GLU A 149 -9.33 1.81 12.43
C GLU A 149 -9.44 2.76 11.23
N THR A 150 -8.91 3.97 11.37
CA THR A 150 -8.92 4.97 10.27
C THR A 150 -7.80 4.68 9.29
N VAL A 151 -8.17 4.29 8.07
CA VAL A 151 -7.23 3.92 7.00
C VAL A 151 -7.06 5.01 5.96
N VAL A 152 -8.08 5.84 5.73
CA VAL A 152 -8.00 7.03 4.87
C VAL A 152 -8.55 8.23 5.62
N GLU A 153 -7.82 9.34 5.53
CA GLU A 153 -8.25 10.67 5.95
C GLU A 153 -7.81 11.67 4.89
N TYR A 154 -8.76 12.26 4.16
CA TYR A 154 -8.46 13.12 3.02
C TYR A 154 -9.33 14.37 3.03
N ILE A 155 -8.69 15.54 2.99
CA ILE A 155 -9.36 16.81 2.80
C ILE A 155 -9.23 17.21 1.34
N GLU A 156 -10.36 17.36 0.63
CA GLU A 156 -10.37 17.92 -0.72
C GLU A 156 -9.97 19.39 -0.69
N PRO A 157 -8.80 19.78 -1.26
CA PRO A 157 -8.39 21.17 -1.29
C PRO A 157 -9.34 21.98 -2.18
N SER A 158 -9.29 23.31 -2.08
CA SER A 158 -10.13 24.18 -2.90
C SER A 158 -9.83 24.07 -4.41
N LYS A 159 -8.63 23.60 -4.77
CA LYS A 159 -8.17 23.35 -6.14
C LYS A 159 -7.57 21.94 -6.25
N PRO A 160 -8.39 20.89 -6.28
CA PRO A 160 -7.88 19.52 -6.34
C PRO A 160 -7.21 19.24 -7.69
N PHE A 161 -6.11 18.51 -7.68
CA PHE A 161 -5.44 18.05 -8.89
C PHE A 161 -6.12 16.78 -9.40
N ARG A 162 -6.69 16.83 -10.60
CA ARG A 162 -7.32 15.66 -11.25
C ARG A 162 -6.87 15.57 -12.70
N LEU A 163 -6.43 14.38 -13.10
CA LEU A 163 -6.27 14.06 -14.52
C LEU A 163 -7.65 14.00 -15.20
N LYS A 164 -7.66 14.06 -16.53
CA LYS A 164 -8.89 14.15 -17.34
C LYS A 164 -9.88 13.02 -17.03
N GLU A 165 -9.37 11.80 -16.85
CA GLU A 165 -10.09 10.58 -16.49
C GLU A 165 -10.75 10.66 -15.11
N ASN A 166 -10.19 11.44 -14.20
CA ASN A 166 -10.64 11.60 -12.82
C ASN A 166 -11.27 12.98 -12.55
N ALA A 167 -11.52 13.79 -13.58
CA ALA A 167 -11.99 15.18 -13.46
C ALA A 167 -13.32 15.32 -12.70
N LYS A 168 -14.09 14.23 -12.57
CA LYS A 168 -15.37 14.18 -11.85
C LYS A 168 -15.28 13.56 -10.46
N ALA A 169 -14.09 13.15 -10.01
CA ALA A 169 -13.85 12.65 -8.66
C ALA A 169 -13.73 13.82 -7.69
N LEU A 170 -14.89 14.41 -7.35
CA LEU A 170 -15.03 15.62 -6.55
C LEU A 170 -16.18 15.51 -5.53
N LEU A 171 -16.01 16.14 -4.37
CA LEU A 171 -17.05 16.25 -3.36
C LEU A 171 -18.11 17.24 -3.85
N SER A 172 -19.37 16.86 -3.67
CA SER A 172 -20.52 17.62 -4.11
C SER A 172 -21.77 17.10 -3.38
N GLN A 173 -22.96 17.28 -3.94
CA GLN A 173 -24.15 16.54 -3.52
C GLN A 173 -24.39 15.35 -4.47
N GLY A 174 -24.77 14.19 -3.95
CA GLY A 174 -25.09 13.05 -4.81
C GLY A 174 -25.63 11.82 -4.09
N THR A 175 -25.61 10.68 -4.79
CA THR A 175 -26.10 9.38 -4.32
C THR A 175 -25.00 8.52 -3.73
N ILE A 176 -25.38 7.35 -3.18
CA ILE A 176 -24.45 6.29 -2.78
C ILE A 176 -24.66 5.09 -3.71
N SER A 177 -23.58 4.50 -4.21
CA SER A 177 -23.64 3.31 -5.06
C SER A 177 -22.80 2.17 -4.48
N LEU A 178 -23.27 0.94 -4.65
CA LEU A 178 -22.53 -0.29 -4.44
C LEU A 178 -22.34 -0.93 -5.81
N VAL A 179 -21.12 -1.26 -6.19
CA VAL A 179 -20.81 -1.79 -7.53
C VAL A 179 -19.87 -2.97 -7.43
N GLY A 180 -20.28 -4.11 -7.97
CA GLY A 180 -19.45 -5.30 -8.18
C GLY A 180 -18.77 -5.23 -9.53
N THR A 181 -17.46 -5.50 -9.56
CA THR A 181 -16.60 -5.52 -10.76
C THR A 181 -15.79 -6.82 -10.89
N GLY A 182 -15.70 -7.59 -9.80
CA GLY A 182 -14.99 -8.86 -9.74
C GLY A 182 -15.81 -10.04 -10.23
N ARG A 183 -15.18 -11.22 -10.21
CA ARG A 183 -15.83 -12.51 -10.56
C ARG A 183 -16.62 -13.09 -9.39
N GLY A 184 -16.24 -12.75 -8.17
CA GLY A 184 -16.96 -13.13 -6.96
C GLY A 184 -18.05 -12.13 -6.58
N ASN A 185 -18.61 -12.32 -5.40
CA ASN A 185 -19.71 -11.53 -4.89
C ASN A 185 -19.23 -10.49 -3.87
N LEU A 186 -19.97 -9.38 -3.79
CA LEU A 186 -19.91 -8.45 -2.68
C LEU A 186 -21.19 -8.60 -1.87
N GLN A 187 -21.06 -8.66 -0.54
CA GLN A 187 -22.17 -8.85 0.36
C GLN A 187 -22.17 -7.75 1.42
N PHE A 188 -23.36 -7.23 1.70
CA PHE A 188 -23.59 -6.10 2.59
C PHE A 188 -24.76 -6.41 3.51
N LYS A 189 -24.66 -5.99 4.78
CA LYS A 189 -25.77 -6.03 5.75
C LYS A 189 -25.57 -4.93 6.79
N ASN A 190 -26.59 -4.69 7.62
CA ASN A 190 -26.55 -3.66 8.67
C ASN A 190 -26.18 -2.29 8.10
N ILE A 191 -26.78 -1.92 6.96
CA ILE A 191 -26.47 -0.69 6.23
C ILE A 191 -27.24 0.46 6.91
N SER A 192 -26.49 1.40 7.49
CA SER A 192 -27.04 2.60 8.10
C SER A 192 -26.46 3.86 7.46
N LEU A 193 -27.33 4.84 7.18
CA LEU A 193 -26.94 6.14 6.65
C LEU A 193 -27.50 7.25 7.55
N GLU A 194 -26.61 7.92 8.27
CA GLU A 194 -26.94 9.13 9.04
C GLU A 194 -26.56 10.37 8.22
N VAL A 195 -27.55 11.22 7.90
CA VAL A 195 -27.32 12.48 7.19
C VAL A 195 -27.39 13.63 8.19
N PHE A 196 -26.42 14.54 8.14
CA PHE A 196 -26.35 15.67 9.07
C PHE A 196 -26.09 17.01 8.36
N SER A 197 -26.51 18.09 9.02
CA SER A 197 -26.36 19.45 8.49
C SER A 197 -24.90 19.89 8.51
N ALA A 198 -24.54 20.86 7.66
CA ALA A 198 -23.20 21.46 7.67
C ALA A 198 -22.93 22.40 8.87
N LYS A 199 -23.88 22.54 9.81
CA LYS A 199 -23.76 23.43 10.96
C LYS A 199 -22.59 22.99 11.84
N GLY A 200 -21.64 23.89 12.06
CA GLY A 200 -20.44 23.64 12.88
C GLY A 200 -19.24 23.09 12.10
N ILE A 201 -19.36 22.83 10.79
CA ILE A 201 -18.23 22.44 9.95
C ILE A 201 -17.47 23.69 9.51
N ASP A 202 -16.19 23.79 9.88
CA ASP A 202 -15.29 24.86 9.47
C ASP A 202 -14.52 24.49 8.20
N ILE A 203 -15.11 24.78 7.04
CA ILE A 203 -14.48 24.53 5.74
C ILE A 203 -13.18 25.32 5.54
N PRO A 204 -13.10 26.63 5.88
CA PRO A 204 -11.83 27.36 5.85
C PRO A 204 -10.71 26.67 6.63
N ALA A 205 -10.98 26.18 7.84
CA ALA A 205 -9.99 25.43 8.63
C ALA A 205 -9.62 24.10 7.97
N GLN A 206 -10.57 23.39 7.36
CA GLN A 206 -10.27 22.19 6.58
C GLN A 206 -9.30 22.50 5.42
N TRP A 207 -9.60 23.53 4.62
CA TRP A 207 -8.70 23.92 3.52
C TRP A 207 -7.33 24.40 3.99
N ALA A 208 -7.24 25.07 5.14
CA ALA A 208 -5.94 25.45 5.72
C ALA A 208 -5.08 24.23 6.11
N ASN A 209 -5.70 23.08 6.37
CA ASN A 209 -5.02 21.81 6.68
C ASN A 209 -4.92 20.86 5.47
N ALA A 210 -5.48 21.23 4.31
CA ALA A 210 -5.43 20.40 3.12
C ALA A 210 -4.03 20.45 2.49
N VAL A 211 -3.59 19.33 1.93
CA VAL A 211 -2.35 19.28 1.12
C VAL A 211 -2.59 20.05 -0.18
N ASP A 212 -1.62 20.89 -0.58
CA ASP A 212 -1.66 21.54 -1.89
C ASP A 212 -1.34 20.52 -2.99
N GLU A 213 -2.40 19.95 -3.56
CA GLU A 213 -2.29 18.97 -4.64
C GLU A 213 -1.67 19.53 -5.93
N GLN A 214 -1.51 20.85 -6.08
CA GLN A 214 -0.88 21.42 -7.27
C GLN A 214 0.64 21.20 -7.30
N THR A 215 1.27 21.04 -6.13
CA THR A 215 2.72 20.78 -6.02
C THR A 215 3.03 19.38 -5.49
N ASP A 216 2.02 18.65 -5.02
CA ASP A 216 2.19 17.29 -4.50
C ASP A 216 2.39 16.25 -5.62
N GLU A 217 3.53 15.58 -5.61
CA GLU A 217 3.82 14.50 -6.57
C GLU A 217 3.11 13.19 -6.20
N ILE A 218 2.71 12.99 -4.94
CA ILE A 218 2.06 11.76 -4.49
C ILE A 218 0.66 11.60 -5.09
N ILE A 219 -0.14 12.67 -5.11
CA ILE A 219 -1.44 12.63 -5.79
C ILE A 219 -1.30 12.29 -7.29
N ARG A 220 -0.21 12.71 -7.95
CA ARG A 220 0.04 12.40 -9.36
C ARG A 220 0.28 10.91 -9.55
N LEU A 221 1.10 10.30 -8.69
CA LEU A 221 1.30 8.85 -8.71
C LEU A 221 -0.01 8.08 -8.52
N HIS A 222 -0.86 8.51 -7.59
CA HIS A 222 -2.18 7.88 -7.40
C HIS A 222 -3.08 8.02 -8.63
N GLN A 223 -3.07 9.19 -9.28
CA GLN A 223 -3.85 9.45 -10.50
C GLN A 223 -3.32 8.65 -11.70
N GLU A 224 -2.01 8.40 -11.75
CA GLU A 224 -1.32 7.56 -12.76
C GLU A 224 -1.45 6.06 -12.51
N ASP A 225 -2.19 5.65 -11.47
CA ASP A 225 -2.33 4.23 -11.07
C ASP A 225 -1.00 3.57 -10.69
N PHE A 226 -0.16 4.29 -9.96
CA PHE A 226 1.13 3.81 -9.47
C PHE A 226 1.06 3.39 -7.98
N PRO A 227 1.76 2.32 -7.56
CA PRO A 227 1.85 1.92 -6.15
C PRO A 227 2.68 2.93 -5.35
N VAL A 228 2.06 3.62 -4.39
CA VAL A 228 2.74 4.57 -3.52
C VAL A 228 3.02 3.92 -2.17
N LEU A 229 4.23 3.36 -2.04
CA LEU A 229 4.72 2.68 -0.84
C LEU A 229 6.19 3.07 -0.62
N ASP A 230 6.48 3.56 0.57
CA ASP A 230 7.83 3.64 1.11
C ASP A 230 8.16 2.32 1.81
N TYR A 231 9.14 1.59 1.29
CA TYR A 231 9.53 0.27 1.76
C TYR A 231 10.57 0.32 2.88
N HIS A 232 11.04 1.51 3.28
CA HIS A 232 12.15 1.62 4.22
C HIS A 232 11.94 2.77 5.21
N VAL A 233 10.95 2.58 6.10
CA VAL A 233 10.64 3.52 7.17
C VAL A 233 11.02 2.95 8.53
N HIS A 234 11.73 3.72 9.34
CA HIS A 234 12.12 3.38 10.71
C HIS A 234 11.36 4.24 11.73
N LEU A 235 10.88 3.62 12.81
CA LEU A 235 10.33 4.33 13.97
C LEU A 235 11.47 4.92 14.85
N LYS A 236 12.23 5.85 14.28
CA LYS A 236 13.42 6.47 14.90
C LYS A 236 13.34 8.00 14.83
N GLY A 237 14.28 8.67 15.49
CA GLY A 237 14.37 10.13 15.50
C GLY A 237 13.24 10.84 16.24
N GLY A 238 12.32 10.10 16.89
CA GLY A 238 11.10 10.62 17.50
C GLY A 238 9.80 10.24 16.75
N LEU A 239 9.90 9.52 15.63
CA LEU A 239 8.72 8.98 14.92
C LEU A 239 8.04 7.88 15.75
N THR A 240 6.83 8.14 16.23
CA THR A 240 5.98 7.09 16.82
C THR A 240 5.09 6.44 15.74
N LYS A 241 4.58 5.25 16.01
CA LYS A 241 3.63 4.57 15.11
C LYS A 241 2.35 5.41 14.87
N GLU A 242 1.88 6.15 15.87
CA GLU A 242 0.70 7.03 15.74
C GLU A 242 1.00 8.24 14.84
N VAL A 243 2.20 8.81 14.95
CA VAL A 243 2.65 9.89 14.07
C VAL A 243 2.82 9.37 12.65
N ALA A 244 3.45 8.21 12.45
CA ALA A 244 3.62 7.57 11.14
C ALA A 244 2.26 7.29 10.47
N ALA A 245 1.28 6.76 11.22
CA ALA A 245 -0.05 6.48 10.68
C ALA A 245 -0.77 7.77 10.25
N ARG A 246 -0.63 8.85 11.02
CA ARG A 246 -1.17 10.16 10.63
C ARG A 246 -0.50 10.72 9.37
N GLN A 247 0.83 10.70 9.32
CA GLN A 247 1.57 11.17 8.16
C GLN A 247 1.18 10.38 6.90
N SER A 248 1.16 9.05 6.97
CA SER A 248 0.77 8.18 5.85
C SER A 248 -0.59 8.54 5.26
N ARG A 249 -1.61 8.78 6.11
CA ARG A 249 -2.94 9.22 5.65
C ARG A 249 -2.92 10.60 5.03
N GLN A 250 -2.20 11.54 5.65
CA GLN A 250 -2.11 12.92 5.20
C GLN A 250 -1.43 13.02 3.82
N THR A 251 -0.27 12.39 3.66
CA THR A 251 0.53 12.43 2.43
C THR A 251 0.00 11.48 1.35
N GLY A 252 -0.62 10.36 1.73
CA GLY A 252 -1.00 9.28 0.82
C GLY A 252 0.10 8.26 0.56
N VAL A 253 1.25 8.38 1.24
CA VAL A 253 2.33 7.39 1.16
C VAL A 253 2.04 6.25 2.13
N ASN A 254 1.93 5.02 1.64
CA ASN A 254 1.85 3.83 2.50
C ASN A 254 3.25 3.54 3.06
N TYR A 255 3.34 3.00 4.28
CA TYR A 255 4.62 2.71 4.93
C TYR A 255 4.83 1.22 5.19
N GLY A 256 6.00 0.75 4.76
CA GLY A 256 6.65 -0.45 5.25
C GLY A 256 7.57 -0.10 6.42
N LEU A 257 7.13 -0.45 7.63
CA LEU A 257 7.87 -0.17 8.86
C LEU A 257 8.89 -1.28 9.11
N ALA A 258 10.15 -0.91 9.02
CA ALA A 258 11.29 -1.76 9.28
C ALA A 258 11.69 -1.73 10.76
N ILE A 259 12.02 -2.89 11.29
CA ILE A 259 12.74 -3.02 12.56
C ILE A 259 14.09 -3.70 12.30
N ASN A 260 15.14 -3.16 12.93
CA ASN A 260 16.49 -3.72 12.81
C ASN A 260 16.61 -4.97 13.69
N CYS A 261 16.98 -6.08 13.05
CA CYS A 261 17.08 -7.40 13.65
C CYS A 261 18.47 -7.98 13.41
N GLY A 262 19.24 -8.16 14.48
CA GLY A 262 20.60 -8.71 14.42
C GLY A 262 21.40 -8.40 15.69
N ILE A 263 22.60 -8.98 15.78
CA ILE A 263 23.47 -8.80 16.94
C ILE A 263 23.83 -7.32 17.10
N GLY A 264 23.54 -6.75 18.28
CA GLY A 264 23.78 -5.34 18.60
C GLY A 264 22.57 -4.42 18.37
N PHE A 265 21.43 -4.96 17.96
CA PHE A 265 20.17 -4.23 17.78
C PHE A 265 19.13 -4.62 18.82
N SER A 266 17.95 -3.98 18.78
CA SER A 266 16.87 -4.17 19.76
C SER A 266 16.20 -5.53 19.68
N ILE A 267 16.30 -6.24 18.55
CA ILE A 267 15.75 -7.57 18.35
C ILE A 267 16.88 -8.50 17.94
N THR A 268 17.09 -9.55 18.72
CA THR A 268 18.27 -10.43 18.62
C THR A 268 17.92 -11.92 18.60
N ASN A 269 16.64 -12.28 18.70
CA ASN A 269 16.16 -13.67 18.64
C ASN A 269 14.67 -13.73 18.24
N ASP A 270 14.21 -14.93 17.88
CA ASP A 270 12.83 -15.20 17.46
C ASP A 270 11.77 -14.74 18.48
N THR A 271 12.00 -14.92 19.78
CA THR A 271 11.04 -14.54 20.82
C THR A 271 10.79 -13.04 20.83
N GLU A 272 11.86 -12.24 20.80
CA GLU A 272 11.77 -10.77 20.72
C GLU A 272 11.09 -10.30 19.43
N LEU A 273 11.39 -10.98 18.32
CA LEU A 273 10.79 -10.72 17.01
C LEU A 273 9.26 -10.92 17.04
N TYR A 274 8.79 -12.06 17.55
CA TYR A 274 7.35 -12.31 17.65
C TYR A 274 6.66 -11.33 18.61
N ASN A 275 7.29 -11.03 19.75
CA ASN A 275 6.77 -10.03 20.69
C ASN A 275 6.60 -8.66 20.02
N TYR A 276 7.57 -8.22 19.21
CA TYR A 276 7.44 -6.98 18.44
C TYR A 276 6.26 -7.04 17.47
N LEU A 277 6.14 -8.11 16.67
CA LEU A 277 5.06 -8.27 15.70
C LEU A 277 3.68 -8.22 16.36
N ASP A 278 3.51 -8.83 17.52
CA ASP A 278 2.23 -8.81 18.24
C ASP A 278 1.80 -7.38 18.65
N THR A 279 2.76 -6.47 18.88
CA THR A 279 2.45 -5.05 19.15
C THR A 279 2.09 -4.24 17.89
N MET A 280 2.40 -4.77 16.71
CA MET A 280 2.32 -4.06 15.43
C MET A 280 1.27 -4.62 14.46
N ARG A 281 0.86 -5.88 14.57
CA ARG A 281 -0.09 -6.55 13.65
C ARG A 281 -1.46 -5.88 13.56
N THR A 282 -1.88 -5.18 14.62
CA THR A 282 -3.13 -4.40 14.63
C THR A 282 -3.00 -3.04 13.95
N GLN A 283 -1.78 -2.60 13.65
CA GLN A 283 -1.50 -1.29 13.08
C GLN A 283 -1.61 -1.30 11.55
N PRO A 284 -1.90 -0.15 10.93
CA PRO A 284 -2.18 -0.07 9.51
C PRO A 284 -0.92 -0.08 8.62
N PHE A 285 0.12 -0.84 8.99
CA PHE A 285 1.43 -0.83 8.34
C PHE A 285 1.78 -2.16 7.70
N ILE A 286 2.55 -2.11 6.61
CA ILE A 286 3.30 -3.27 6.15
C ILE A 286 4.51 -3.43 7.08
N LEU A 287 4.79 -4.63 7.56
CA LEU A 287 5.82 -4.89 8.56
C LEU A 287 7.04 -5.52 7.88
N ALA A 288 8.19 -4.91 8.08
CA ALA A 288 9.44 -5.33 7.47
C ALA A 288 10.52 -5.63 8.51
N MET A 289 11.39 -6.56 8.16
CA MET A 289 12.63 -6.82 8.88
C MET A 289 13.80 -6.25 8.12
N GLN A 290 14.57 -5.36 8.76
CA GLN A 290 15.93 -5.08 8.31
C GLN A 290 16.86 -6.07 8.98
N ALA A 291 17.38 -7.01 8.19
CA ALA A 291 18.37 -7.97 8.61
C ALA A 291 19.74 -7.30 8.75
N GLU A 292 20.32 -7.39 9.94
CA GLU A 292 21.55 -6.68 10.32
C GLU A 292 22.71 -7.61 10.62
N GLY A 293 23.92 -7.20 10.20
CA GLY A 293 25.10 -8.06 10.24
C GLY A 293 24.96 -9.27 9.30
N ARG A 294 25.93 -10.19 9.32
CA ARG A 294 25.91 -11.39 8.44
C ARG A 294 25.43 -12.65 9.19
N GLU A 295 25.38 -12.57 10.51
CA GLU A 295 25.01 -13.65 11.42
C GLU A 295 23.50 -13.88 11.47
N TRP A 296 22.70 -12.89 11.05
CA TRP A 296 21.24 -12.87 11.14
C TRP A 296 20.56 -14.13 10.58
N VAL A 297 21.13 -14.72 9.51
CA VAL A 297 20.62 -15.94 8.85
C VAL A 297 20.57 -17.13 9.83
N THR A 298 21.49 -17.14 10.80
CA THR A 298 21.54 -18.16 11.86
C THR A 298 20.90 -17.70 13.17
N THR A 299 20.76 -16.38 13.36
CA THR A 299 20.11 -15.79 14.54
C THR A 299 18.59 -15.98 14.52
N PHE A 300 17.98 -15.90 13.33
CA PHE A 300 16.52 -15.97 13.17
C PHE A 300 16.10 -17.17 12.34
N SER A 301 15.10 -17.92 12.83
CA SER A 301 14.56 -19.03 12.05
C SER A 301 13.87 -18.56 10.77
N GLU A 302 13.77 -19.46 9.78
CA GLU A 302 12.98 -19.18 8.57
C GLU A 302 11.52 -18.84 8.89
N ALA A 303 10.91 -19.54 9.85
CA ALA A 303 9.55 -19.26 10.28
C ALA A 303 9.40 -17.84 10.85
N ALA A 304 10.37 -17.38 11.65
CA ALA A 304 10.35 -16.03 12.19
C ALA A 304 10.52 -14.98 11.09
N ARG A 305 11.45 -15.18 10.15
CA ARG A 305 11.65 -14.29 9.00
C ARG A 305 10.39 -14.17 8.14
N ASN A 306 9.75 -15.30 7.84
CA ASN A 306 8.55 -15.36 7.00
C ASN A 306 7.28 -14.79 7.68
N SER A 307 7.36 -14.39 8.95
CA SER A 307 6.26 -13.73 9.65
C SER A 307 6.17 -12.22 9.37
N PHE A 308 7.22 -11.62 8.79
CA PHE A 308 7.18 -10.28 8.22
C PHE A 308 6.59 -10.30 6.80
N ASP A 309 6.14 -9.12 6.35
CA ASP A 309 5.59 -8.94 4.99
C ASP A 309 6.71 -8.92 3.92
N TYR A 310 7.92 -8.54 4.34
CA TYR A 310 9.17 -8.73 3.59
C TYR A 310 10.40 -8.54 4.51
N VAL A 311 11.54 -9.04 4.05
CA VAL A 311 12.85 -8.92 4.69
C VAL A 311 13.82 -8.25 3.73
N PHE A 312 14.66 -7.35 4.24
CA PHE A 312 15.69 -6.70 3.45
C PHE A 312 17.00 -6.58 4.20
N THR A 313 18.08 -6.37 3.46
CA THR A 313 19.40 -6.12 4.04
C THR A 313 20.24 -5.26 3.10
N ASP A 314 21.37 -4.79 3.61
CA ASP A 314 22.39 -4.08 2.85
C ASP A 314 23.78 -4.72 3.05
N ALA A 315 24.74 -4.24 2.27
CA ALA A 315 26.14 -4.63 2.36
C ALA A 315 26.99 -3.54 3.01
N MET A 316 26.42 -2.75 3.92
CA MET A 316 27.12 -1.64 4.59
C MET A 316 27.83 -2.07 5.87
N THR A 317 27.57 -3.28 6.37
CA THR A 317 28.27 -3.88 7.52
C THR A 317 28.93 -5.19 7.12
N PHE A 318 30.27 -5.25 7.18
CA PHE A 318 31.03 -6.44 6.83
C PHE A 318 32.41 -6.50 7.52
N LEU A 319 33.09 -7.64 7.37
CA LEU A 319 34.52 -7.76 7.66
C LEU A 319 35.33 -7.46 6.39
N ASP A 320 36.27 -6.53 6.47
CA ASP A 320 37.18 -6.27 5.34
C ASP A 320 38.18 -7.42 5.13
N HIS A 321 39.02 -7.33 4.10
CA HIS A 321 40.03 -8.37 3.81
C HIS A 321 41.09 -8.56 4.91
N LYS A 322 41.21 -7.62 5.86
CA LYS A 322 42.10 -7.72 7.03
C LYS A 322 41.37 -8.20 8.28
N GLY A 323 40.10 -8.60 8.16
CA GLY A 323 39.28 -9.09 9.26
C GLY A 323 38.77 -7.99 10.20
N ARG A 324 38.87 -6.71 9.80
CA ARG A 324 38.36 -5.59 10.59
C ARG A 324 36.86 -5.45 10.32
N ARG A 325 36.07 -5.24 11.36
CA ARG A 325 34.65 -4.91 11.20
C ARG A 325 34.52 -3.46 10.74
N THR A 326 33.74 -3.28 9.67
CA THR A 326 33.50 -1.99 9.03
C THR A 326 32.02 -1.75 8.92
N HIS A 327 31.59 -0.58 9.39
CA HIS A 327 30.33 0.05 9.02
C HIS A 327 30.64 1.19 8.04
N LEU A 328 30.13 1.11 6.80
CA LEU A 328 30.49 2.07 5.74
C LEU A 328 30.12 3.53 6.04
N TRP A 329 29.19 3.76 6.97
CA TRP A 329 28.77 5.09 7.42
C TRP A 329 29.57 5.64 8.61
N VAL A 330 30.53 4.86 9.13
CA VAL A 330 31.38 5.25 10.26
C VAL A 330 32.79 5.53 9.74
N ASN A 331 33.09 6.79 9.42
CA ASN A 331 34.33 7.19 8.74
C ASN A 331 35.62 6.66 9.40
N LYS A 332 35.67 6.56 10.73
CA LYS A 332 36.83 6.02 11.46
C LYS A 332 37.07 4.51 11.26
N GLU A 333 36.08 3.77 10.80
CA GLU A 333 36.15 2.33 10.53
C GLU A 333 36.45 2.01 9.05
N VAL A 334 36.31 3.01 8.17
CA VAL A 334 36.61 2.90 6.75
C VAL A 334 38.08 3.22 6.53
N ILE A 335 38.90 2.18 6.43
CA ILE A 335 40.35 2.30 6.22
C ILE A 335 40.69 1.80 4.82
N ILE A 336 40.95 2.75 3.91
CA ILE A 336 41.18 2.50 2.48
C ILE A 336 42.67 2.66 2.17
N ASP A 337 43.33 1.56 1.79
CA ASP A 337 44.72 1.59 1.34
C ASP A 337 44.80 1.84 -0.19
N ASP A 338 43.89 1.22 -0.94
CA ASP A 338 43.72 1.38 -2.39
C ASP A 338 42.22 1.46 -2.69
N GLU A 339 41.77 2.56 -3.31
CA GLU A 339 40.35 2.84 -3.51
C GLU A 339 39.69 1.90 -4.53
N GLN A 340 40.45 1.43 -5.54
CA GLN A 340 39.92 0.53 -6.57
C GLN A 340 39.76 -0.89 -6.00
N ALA A 341 40.77 -1.37 -5.28
CA ALA A 341 40.69 -2.65 -4.58
C ALA A 341 39.60 -2.63 -3.49
N TYR A 342 39.41 -1.49 -2.81
CA TYR A 342 38.33 -1.33 -1.83
C TYR A 342 36.95 -1.38 -2.48
N MET A 343 36.78 -0.72 -3.64
CA MET A 343 35.54 -0.80 -4.42
C MET A 343 35.26 -2.23 -4.90
N ASP A 344 36.27 -2.96 -5.37
CA ASP A 344 36.11 -4.36 -5.80
C ASP A 344 35.72 -5.27 -4.63
N MET A 345 36.33 -5.07 -3.46
CA MET A 345 35.93 -5.75 -2.22
C MET A 345 34.46 -5.45 -1.86
N MET A 346 34.04 -4.19 -1.93
CA MET A 346 32.65 -3.82 -1.65
C MET A 346 31.70 -4.54 -2.61
N LEU A 347 32.01 -4.55 -3.91
CA LEU A 347 31.20 -5.27 -4.89
C LEU A 347 31.17 -6.79 -4.65
N ASP A 348 32.27 -7.38 -4.20
CA ASP A 348 32.29 -8.79 -3.76
C ASP A 348 31.33 -9.02 -2.57
N ARG A 349 31.34 -8.12 -1.58
CA ARG A 349 30.42 -8.18 -0.43
C ARG A 349 28.97 -8.04 -0.85
N ILE A 350 28.67 -7.10 -1.75
CA ILE A 350 27.34 -6.94 -2.33
C ILE A 350 26.89 -8.24 -3.00
N CYS A 351 27.73 -8.82 -3.87
CA CYS A 351 27.42 -10.09 -4.54
C CYS A 351 27.14 -11.22 -3.55
N SER A 352 27.91 -11.34 -2.46
CA SER A 352 27.66 -12.34 -1.41
C SER A 352 26.35 -12.12 -0.68
N VAL A 353 26.02 -10.87 -0.33
CA VAL A 353 24.75 -10.52 0.35
C VAL A 353 23.53 -10.84 -0.53
N LEU A 354 23.67 -10.74 -1.85
CA LEU A 354 22.60 -11.11 -2.78
C LEU A 354 22.30 -12.61 -2.81
N GLU A 355 23.11 -13.47 -2.19
CA GLU A 355 22.82 -14.89 -2.01
C GLU A 355 21.96 -15.19 -0.77
N GLU A 356 21.78 -14.20 0.12
CA GLU A 356 21.06 -14.37 1.38
C GLU A 356 19.53 -14.39 1.21
N PRO A 357 18.77 -14.95 2.18
CA PRO A 357 17.32 -15.13 2.04
C PRO A 357 16.53 -13.86 2.39
N VAL A 358 16.78 -12.79 1.65
CA VAL A 358 16.01 -11.52 1.69
C VAL A 358 15.24 -11.30 0.39
N ASP A 359 14.24 -10.43 0.44
CA ASP A 359 13.40 -10.05 -0.70
C ASP A 359 13.99 -8.88 -1.51
N MET A 360 14.71 -7.98 -0.85
CA MET A 360 15.27 -6.78 -1.49
C MET A 360 16.63 -6.38 -0.91
N TYR A 361 17.41 -5.73 -1.76
CA TYR A 361 18.70 -5.13 -1.43
C TYR A 361 18.53 -3.61 -1.32
N VAL A 362 18.90 -3.07 -0.15
CA VAL A 362 18.70 -1.65 0.20
C VAL A 362 20.02 -0.92 0.37
N ASN A 363 19.96 0.41 0.50
CA ASN A 363 21.12 1.29 0.52
C ASN A 363 22.05 1.02 -0.68
N SER A 364 21.40 0.82 -1.83
CA SER A 364 22.02 0.18 -2.99
C SER A 364 23.13 1.04 -3.58
N CYS A 365 24.28 0.41 -3.83
CA CYS A 365 25.44 1.06 -4.43
C CYS A 365 26.00 2.22 -3.59
N PHE A 366 25.80 2.19 -2.26
CA PHE A 366 26.37 3.15 -1.32
C PHE A 366 27.90 3.18 -1.41
N LEU A 367 28.48 4.37 -1.29
CA LEU A 367 29.93 4.57 -1.13
C LEU A 367 30.19 5.34 0.16
N PRO A 368 31.25 5.00 0.92
CA PRO A 368 31.62 5.76 2.11
C PRO A 368 32.02 7.20 1.74
N ASP A 369 31.95 8.11 2.72
CA ASP A 369 32.22 9.55 2.54
C ASP A 369 33.55 9.84 1.82
N ALA A 370 34.58 9.02 2.05
CA ALA A 370 35.89 9.16 1.42
C ALA A 370 35.86 8.99 -0.12
N MET A 371 34.83 8.34 -0.67
CA MET A 371 34.73 7.96 -2.08
C MET A 371 33.49 8.53 -2.78
N SER A 372 32.48 8.97 -2.03
CA SER A 372 31.15 9.28 -2.56
C SER A 372 31.12 10.50 -3.50
N ASP A 373 32.05 11.44 -3.35
CA ASP A 373 32.20 12.61 -4.23
C ASP A 373 32.66 12.26 -5.66
N ARG A 374 33.15 11.04 -5.85
CA ARG A 374 33.65 10.49 -7.12
C ARG A 374 32.86 9.26 -7.54
N TYR A 375 31.55 9.25 -7.28
CA TYR A 375 30.66 8.09 -7.47
C TYR A 375 30.83 7.37 -8.81
N ASP A 376 30.74 8.10 -9.92
CA ASP A 376 30.80 7.53 -11.28
C ASP A 376 32.21 7.01 -11.65
N MET A 377 33.26 7.44 -10.94
CA MET A 377 34.62 6.87 -11.10
C MET A 377 34.69 5.44 -10.57
N PHE A 378 33.95 5.14 -9.49
CA PHE A 378 33.98 3.83 -8.85
C PHE A 378 32.96 2.87 -9.44
N TRP A 379 31.76 3.35 -9.78
CA TRP A 379 30.74 2.58 -10.49
C TRP A 379 30.96 2.59 -11.99
N THR A 380 32.03 1.92 -12.44
CA THR A 380 32.33 1.71 -13.85
C THR A 380 31.28 0.83 -14.53
N GLU A 381 31.19 0.90 -15.86
CA GLU A 381 30.28 0.04 -16.64
C GLU A 381 30.45 -1.45 -16.29
N GLU A 382 31.69 -1.95 -16.22
CA GLU A 382 31.97 -3.35 -15.84
C GLU A 382 31.44 -3.71 -14.44
N ARG A 383 31.59 -2.82 -13.45
CA ARG A 383 31.10 -3.05 -12.09
C ARG A 383 29.57 -2.99 -12.00
N ILE A 384 28.96 -2.05 -12.73
CA ILE A 384 27.50 -1.97 -12.86
C ILE A 384 26.96 -3.25 -13.51
N ASP A 385 27.60 -3.75 -14.56
CA ASP A 385 27.23 -5.00 -15.24
C ASP A 385 27.28 -6.18 -14.29
N ARG A 386 28.37 -6.31 -13.55
CA ARG A 386 28.54 -7.35 -12.55
C ARG A 386 27.46 -7.28 -11.46
N PHE A 387 27.21 -6.09 -10.90
CA PHE A 387 26.18 -5.87 -9.89
C PHE A 387 24.79 -6.23 -10.39
N VAL A 388 24.37 -5.67 -11.53
CA VAL A 388 23.04 -5.88 -12.11
C VAL A 388 22.83 -7.35 -12.48
N ASN A 389 23.84 -8.02 -13.02
CA ASN A 389 23.75 -9.45 -13.34
C ASN A 389 23.58 -10.30 -12.08
N ALA A 390 24.31 -9.99 -11.00
CA ALA A 390 24.14 -10.68 -9.72
C ALA A 390 22.75 -10.44 -9.13
N LEU A 391 22.26 -9.19 -9.18
CA LEU A 391 20.95 -8.82 -8.67
C LEU A 391 19.82 -9.49 -9.45
N ALA A 392 19.85 -9.45 -10.79
CA ALA A 392 18.87 -10.13 -11.64
C ALA A 392 18.87 -11.65 -11.41
N LYS A 393 20.05 -12.27 -11.27
CA LYS A 393 20.17 -13.70 -10.94
C LYS A 393 19.59 -14.04 -9.56
N SER A 394 19.69 -13.12 -8.60
CA SER A 394 19.20 -13.33 -7.23
C SER A 394 17.68 -13.25 -7.10
N GLY A 395 17.00 -12.60 -8.04
CA GLY A 395 15.55 -12.35 -7.99
C GLY A 395 15.12 -11.27 -7.00
N LYS A 396 16.07 -10.62 -6.30
CA LYS A 396 15.81 -9.57 -5.30
C LYS A 396 15.45 -8.24 -5.94
N ALA A 397 14.63 -7.46 -5.25
CA ALA A 397 14.33 -6.09 -5.68
C ALA A 397 15.47 -5.12 -5.34
N LEU A 398 15.57 -4.03 -6.11
CA LEU A 398 16.52 -2.94 -5.92
C LEU A 398 15.83 -1.74 -5.27
N GLU A 399 16.36 -1.28 -4.13
CA GLU A 399 15.91 -0.01 -3.57
C GLU A 399 16.47 1.18 -4.36
N ILE A 400 15.59 2.14 -4.64
CA ILE A 400 15.92 3.52 -4.95
C ILE A 400 15.77 4.30 -3.64
N ASN A 401 16.88 4.79 -3.12
CA ASN A 401 17.01 5.33 -1.78
C ASN A 401 16.99 6.86 -1.81
N GLU A 402 16.05 7.45 -1.07
CA GLU A 402 15.85 8.89 -0.96
C GLU A 402 16.96 9.55 -0.15
N LEU A 403 17.36 8.98 0.99
CA LEU A 403 18.32 9.63 1.88
C LEU A 403 19.67 9.89 1.20
N TYR A 404 20.14 8.91 0.43
CA TYR A 404 21.46 8.96 -0.20
C TYR A 404 21.42 9.33 -1.68
N HIS A 405 20.24 9.43 -2.29
CA HIS A 405 20.08 9.65 -3.74
C HIS A 405 20.83 8.60 -4.59
N ILE A 406 20.63 7.32 -4.27
CA ILE A 406 21.29 6.18 -4.94
C ILE A 406 20.26 5.08 -5.29
N PRO A 407 20.57 4.20 -6.25
CA PRO A 407 21.70 4.30 -7.19
C PRO A 407 21.43 5.37 -8.26
N ASN A 408 22.44 5.71 -9.04
CA ASN A 408 22.29 6.70 -10.13
C ASN A 408 21.39 6.17 -11.28
N LYS A 409 21.02 7.06 -12.19
CA LYS A 409 20.16 6.75 -13.34
C LYS A 409 20.66 5.59 -14.20
N ALA A 410 21.96 5.52 -14.47
CA ALA A 410 22.55 4.50 -15.34
C ALA A 410 22.33 3.09 -14.77
N ILE A 411 22.54 2.92 -13.47
CA ILE A 411 22.30 1.66 -12.76
C ILE A 411 20.82 1.29 -12.79
N ILE A 412 19.91 2.23 -12.52
CA ILE A 412 18.46 1.99 -12.53
C ILE A 412 17.99 1.54 -13.92
N GLN A 413 18.42 2.23 -14.98
CA GLN A 413 18.08 1.85 -16.35
C GLN A 413 18.59 0.46 -16.72
N LYS A 414 19.81 0.11 -16.29
CA LYS A 414 20.39 -1.21 -16.56
C LYS A 414 19.71 -2.32 -15.77
N ALA A 415 19.40 -2.08 -14.49
CA ALA A 415 18.61 -2.99 -13.65
C ALA A 415 17.21 -3.24 -14.25
N LYS A 416 16.55 -2.19 -14.72
CA LYS A 416 15.25 -2.31 -15.39
C LYS A 416 15.35 -3.16 -16.66
N ALA A 417 16.35 -2.91 -17.50
CA ALA A 417 16.58 -3.70 -18.71
C ALA A 417 16.83 -5.19 -18.41
N ALA A 418 17.40 -5.49 -17.24
CA ALA A 418 17.60 -6.85 -16.74
C ALA A 418 16.35 -7.46 -16.06
N GLY A 419 15.22 -6.73 -15.99
CA GLY A 419 13.96 -7.20 -15.41
C GLY A 419 13.90 -7.13 -13.88
N VAL A 420 14.83 -6.43 -13.23
CA VAL A 420 14.85 -6.24 -11.78
C VAL A 420 13.63 -5.40 -11.34
N LYS A 421 13.01 -5.77 -10.22
CA LYS A 421 11.94 -4.99 -9.58
C LYS A 421 12.50 -3.93 -8.65
N PHE A 422 11.77 -2.85 -8.44
CA PHE A 422 12.21 -1.71 -7.64
C PHE A 422 11.37 -1.51 -6.40
N THR A 423 12.00 -0.93 -5.37
CA THR A 423 11.35 -0.37 -4.19
C THR A 423 11.78 1.09 -4.02
N PHE A 424 10.92 1.92 -3.43
CA PHE A 424 11.28 3.26 -2.99
C PHE A 424 11.50 3.24 -1.48
N GLY A 425 12.56 3.87 -0.99
CA GLY A 425 12.87 3.89 0.45
C GLY A 425 13.26 5.28 0.90
N SER A 426 12.56 5.84 1.90
CA SER A 426 13.02 7.10 2.51
C SER A 426 14.29 6.90 3.33
N ASN A 427 14.42 5.72 3.96
CA ASN A 427 15.44 5.43 4.97
C ASN A 427 15.51 6.55 6.02
N ASN A 428 14.35 6.96 6.54
CA ASN A 428 14.24 8.15 7.36
C ASN A 428 15.09 8.09 8.65
N ILE A 429 15.73 9.22 8.97
CA ILE A 429 16.44 9.43 10.24
C ILE A 429 15.73 10.44 11.15
N THR A 430 14.79 11.21 10.59
CA THR A 430 13.95 12.20 11.28
C THR A 430 12.51 11.71 11.42
N PRO A 431 11.71 12.33 12.31
CA PRO A 431 10.27 12.08 12.42
C PRO A 431 9.47 12.39 11.17
N GLU A 432 9.89 13.40 10.40
CA GLU A 432 9.25 13.78 9.15
C GLU A 432 9.72 12.83 8.04
N VAL A 433 8.88 11.86 7.68
CA VAL A 433 9.17 10.94 6.58
C VAL A 433 9.04 11.72 5.27
N GLY A 434 10.08 11.64 4.42
CA GLY A 434 10.14 12.39 3.16
C GLY A 434 9.10 11.96 2.13
N THR A 435 8.97 12.76 1.07
CA THR A 435 8.00 12.54 -0.03
C THR A 435 8.55 11.73 -1.20
N LEU A 436 9.71 11.09 -1.04
CA LEU A 436 10.35 10.23 -2.05
C LEU A 436 10.71 10.98 -3.35
N ASP A 437 11.14 12.23 -3.25
CA ASP A 437 11.39 13.12 -4.40
C ASP A 437 12.44 12.57 -5.37
N TYR A 438 13.55 12.05 -4.86
CA TYR A 438 14.56 11.37 -5.67
C TYR A 438 13.98 10.15 -6.37
N CYS A 439 13.22 9.34 -5.63
CA CYS A 439 12.60 8.13 -6.17
C CYS A 439 11.63 8.46 -7.31
N ILE A 440 10.80 9.51 -7.12
CA ILE A 440 9.83 9.99 -8.11
C ILE A 440 10.55 10.57 -9.34
N ARG A 441 11.65 11.31 -9.13
CA ARG A 441 12.49 11.77 -10.23
C ARG A 441 13.04 10.60 -11.03
N MET A 442 13.60 9.58 -10.36
CA MET A 442 14.13 8.38 -11.03
C MET A 442 13.04 7.57 -11.72
N LYS A 443 11.83 7.49 -11.16
CA LYS A 443 10.65 6.93 -11.82
C LYS A 443 10.41 7.60 -13.17
N LYS A 444 10.38 8.92 -13.20
CA LYS A 444 10.13 9.70 -14.43
C LYS A 444 11.27 9.52 -15.44
N GLU A 445 12.51 9.69 -14.99
CA GLU A 445 13.69 9.66 -15.86
C GLU A 445 14.05 8.27 -16.41
N CYS A 446 13.74 7.21 -15.67
CA CYS A 446 13.95 5.81 -16.10
C CYS A 446 12.68 5.18 -16.68
N GLY A 447 11.57 5.94 -16.71
CA GLY A 447 10.27 5.49 -17.18
C GLY A 447 9.70 4.31 -16.41
N LEU A 448 9.95 4.21 -15.10
CA LEU A 448 9.43 3.12 -14.26
C LEU A 448 7.90 3.17 -14.23
N THR A 449 7.28 2.00 -14.28
CA THR A 449 5.84 1.79 -14.27
C THR A 449 5.44 1.00 -13.02
N ALA A 450 4.14 0.91 -12.73
CA ALA A 450 3.65 0.08 -11.62
C ALA A 450 4.11 -1.39 -11.71
N GLN A 451 4.29 -1.92 -12.93
CA GLN A 451 4.76 -3.28 -13.16
C GLN A 451 6.24 -3.47 -12.84
N ASP A 452 7.03 -2.38 -12.78
CA ASP A 452 8.43 -2.43 -12.39
C ASP A 452 8.61 -2.50 -10.87
N MET A 453 7.55 -2.27 -10.08
CA MET A 453 7.63 -2.21 -8.62
C MET A 453 7.47 -3.59 -7.98
N TYR A 454 8.15 -3.81 -6.86
CA TYR A 454 8.07 -5.04 -6.08
C TYR A 454 6.73 -5.15 -5.35
N LYS A 455 6.03 -6.28 -5.47
CA LYS A 455 4.81 -6.58 -4.71
C LYS A 455 5.19 -7.30 -3.41
N PRO A 456 4.96 -6.71 -2.22
CA PRO A 456 5.25 -7.38 -0.95
C PRO A 456 4.28 -8.54 -0.68
N HIS A 457 4.74 -9.55 0.07
CA HIS A 457 3.91 -10.66 0.52
C HIS A 457 3.24 -10.29 1.85
N ILE A 458 2.10 -9.61 1.80
CA ILE A 458 1.44 -9.06 2.98
C ILE A 458 0.71 -10.13 3.78
N ASN A 459 1.14 -10.40 5.01
CA ASN A 459 0.47 -11.27 5.98
C ASN A 459 -0.72 -10.56 6.64
N ILE A 460 -1.86 -11.27 6.78
CA ILE A 460 -3.11 -10.80 7.42
C ILE A 460 -3.57 -11.82 8.45
#